data_AF-A0A7S1R5Q5-F1
#
_entry.id   AF-A0A7S1R5Q5-F1
#
_cell.length_a   1.000
_cell.length_b   1.000
_cell.length_c   1.000
_cell.angle_alpha   90.00
_cell.angle_beta   90.00
_cell.angle_gamma   90.00
#
_symmetry.space_group_name_H-M   'P 1'
#
loop_
_entity.id
_entity.type
_entity.pdbx_description
1 polymer ?
#
loop_
_entity_poly.entity_id
_entity_poly.type
_entity_poly.pdbx_seq_one_letter_code
_entity_poly.pdbx_strand_id
1 'polypeptide(L)'
;SLPTRRRIVLSGTPIQNDLAEFHAMVSFVNPGILGNTDLFKRVFEDPVMVGRDPKSLDEEKELGRDRAHYLANLTSRFILRRTQTINEKYLPAKVELTVFVRLGDEQRATYQRISGVSSSFQSAPLVLITALKKLCNHMDLLVDAMSSEGSHVTLPKTVLPKGYKRGNLGFTYGAKLNFVSLMLDELVSNGDKDKLVIVSNYTQTLSIIAALCESKNVWYFQLDGSTPIKKRQE
;
A
#
# COMPACT_ATOMS: atom_id res chain seq x y z
N SER A 1 29.06 -9.45 10.13
CA SER A 1 27.95 -10.43 10.16
C SER A 1 27.77 -10.90 11.59
N LEU A 2 26.54 -11.20 12.03
CA LEU A 2 26.32 -11.80 13.35
C LEU A 2 26.79 -13.26 13.33
N PRO A 3 27.74 -13.68 14.19
CA PRO A 3 28.27 -15.04 14.17
C PRO A 3 27.24 -16.03 14.74
N THR A 4 26.41 -16.59 13.86
CA THR A 4 25.46 -17.66 14.20
C THR A 4 25.52 -18.80 13.19
N ARG A 5 25.33 -20.04 13.68
CA ARG A 5 25.42 -21.29 12.91
C ARG A 5 24.21 -21.54 12.01
N ARG A 6 23.01 -21.14 12.43
CA ARG A 6 21.76 -21.38 11.68
C ARG A 6 21.04 -20.05 11.47
N ARG A 7 20.63 -19.79 10.23
CA ARG A 7 20.01 -18.53 9.81
C ARG A 7 18.70 -18.85 9.09
N ILE A 8 17.60 -18.33 9.60
CA ILE A 8 16.27 -18.46 9.01
C ILE A 8 15.75 -17.05 8.78
N VAL A 9 15.25 -16.79 7.58
CA VAL A 9 14.63 -15.52 7.19
C VAL A 9 13.17 -15.80 6.86
N LEU A 10 12.27 -14.99 7.43
CA LEU A 10 10.85 -15.00 7.09
C LEU A 10 10.58 -13.78 6.20
N SER A 11 9.96 -14.02 5.04
CA SER A 11 9.57 -12.96 4.10
C SER A 11 8.22 -13.27 3.49
N GLY A 12 7.36 -12.26 3.41
CA GLY A 12 6.05 -12.38 2.75
C GLY A 12 6.14 -12.39 1.22
N THR A 13 7.20 -11.82 0.65
CA THR A 13 7.41 -11.68 -0.81
C THR A 13 8.85 -12.02 -1.17
N PRO A 14 9.27 -13.29 -1.07
CA PRO A 14 10.68 -13.64 -1.13
C PRO A 14 11.36 -13.31 -2.47
N ILE A 15 10.63 -13.17 -3.59
CA ILE A 15 11.21 -13.10 -4.95
C ILE A 15 10.70 -11.88 -5.76
N GLN A 16 9.68 -11.17 -5.29
CA GLN A 16 8.78 -10.50 -6.23
C GLN A 16 9.19 -9.11 -6.73
N ASN A 17 9.98 -8.30 -6.00
CA ASN A 17 10.18 -6.90 -6.42
C ASN A 17 11.63 -6.43 -6.59
N ASP A 18 12.60 -7.02 -5.89
CA ASP A 18 14.00 -6.60 -5.98
C ASP A 18 14.95 -7.80 -5.88
N LEU A 19 15.67 -8.07 -6.97
CA LEU A 19 16.64 -9.18 -7.03
C LEU A 19 17.90 -8.88 -6.20
N ALA A 20 18.23 -7.62 -5.96
CA ALA A 20 19.32 -7.23 -5.08
C ALA A 20 18.97 -7.50 -3.60
N GLU A 21 17.74 -7.19 -3.17
CA GLU A 21 17.24 -7.59 -1.85
C GLU A 21 17.21 -9.12 -1.69
N PHE A 22 16.82 -9.82 -2.75
CA PHE A 22 16.87 -11.28 -2.78
C PHE A 22 18.28 -11.82 -2.60
N HIS A 23 19.27 -11.27 -3.33
CA HIS A 23 20.68 -11.64 -3.17
C HIS A 23 21.18 -11.39 -1.76
N ALA A 24 20.80 -10.27 -1.13
CA ALA A 24 21.16 -9.98 0.25
C ALA A 24 20.59 -11.01 1.23
N MET A 25 19.31 -11.39 1.08
CA MET A 25 18.67 -12.42 1.91
C MET A 25 19.32 -13.79 1.72
N VAL A 26 19.54 -14.21 0.47
CA VAL A 26 20.14 -15.51 0.17
C VAL A 26 21.59 -15.57 0.62
N SER A 27 22.39 -14.51 0.39
CA SER A 27 23.77 -14.42 0.85
C SER A 27 23.90 -14.42 2.37
N PHE A 28 22.88 -13.91 3.07
CA PHE A 28 22.80 -14.02 4.52
C PHE A 28 22.51 -15.46 4.95
N VAL A 29 21.52 -16.14 4.37
CA VAL A 29 21.11 -17.50 4.77
C VAL A 29 22.13 -18.57 4.34
N ASN A 30 22.63 -18.48 3.11
CA ASN A 30 23.55 -19.44 2.50
C ASN A 30 24.68 -18.70 1.77
N PRO A 31 25.72 -18.24 2.50
CA PRO A 31 26.81 -17.47 1.93
C PRO A 31 27.52 -18.21 0.80
N GLY A 32 27.76 -17.53 -0.33
CA GLY A 32 28.55 -18.04 -1.46
C GLY A 32 27.75 -18.78 -2.55
N ILE A 33 26.48 -19.14 -2.31
CA ILE A 33 25.68 -19.90 -3.30
C ILE A 33 25.38 -19.11 -4.58
N LEU A 34 25.27 -17.78 -4.49
CA LEU A 34 25.02 -16.88 -5.63
C LEU A 34 26.25 -16.09 -6.08
N GLY A 35 27.42 -16.33 -5.45
CA GLY A 35 28.62 -15.52 -5.66
C GLY A 35 28.51 -14.11 -5.05
N ASN A 36 29.44 -13.24 -5.45
CA ASN A 36 29.43 -11.83 -5.04
C ASN A 36 28.32 -11.05 -5.77
N THR A 37 28.04 -9.84 -5.29
CA THR A 37 26.96 -8.99 -5.81
C THR A 37 27.16 -8.66 -7.30
N ASP A 38 28.39 -8.38 -7.74
CA ASP A 38 28.68 -8.03 -9.14
C ASP A 38 28.41 -9.18 -10.10
N LEU A 39 28.83 -10.40 -9.73
CA LEU A 39 28.56 -11.60 -10.52
C LEU A 39 27.06 -11.89 -10.56
N PHE A 40 26.40 -11.81 -9.41
CA PHE A 40 24.95 -12.02 -9.34
C PHE A 40 24.22 -11.04 -10.25
N LYS A 41 24.61 -9.76 -10.21
CA LYS A 41 23.99 -8.72 -11.02
C LYS A 41 24.13 -9.02 -12.52
N ARG A 42 25.35 -9.32 -12.98
CA ARG A 42 25.63 -9.61 -14.38
C ARG A 42 24.96 -10.89 -14.90
N VAL A 43 24.88 -11.93 -14.06
CA VAL A 43 24.41 -13.26 -14.48
C VAL A 43 22.88 -13.40 -14.33
N PHE A 44 22.28 -12.73 -13.35
CA PHE A 44 20.88 -12.88 -13.00
C PHE A 44 20.10 -11.57 -13.09
N GLU A 45 20.49 -10.53 -12.35
CA GLU A 45 19.70 -9.31 -12.23
C GLU A 45 19.51 -8.59 -13.57
N ASP A 46 20.60 -8.24 -14.25
CA ASP A 46 20.54 -7.46 -15.48
C ASP A 46 19.79 -8.22 -16.59
N PRO A 47 20.09 -9.51 -16.90
CA PRO A 47 19.35 -10.24 -17.93
C PRO A 47 17.86 -10.42 -17.61
N VAL A 48 17.51 -10.64 -16.34
CA VAL A 48 16.10 -10.78 -15.92
C VAL A 48 15.36 -9.46 -16.02
N MET A 49 16.01 -8.34 -15.68
CA MET A 49 15.42 -7.01 -15.79
C MET A 49 15.22 -6.59 -17.24
N VAL A 50 16.22 -6.82 -18.11
CA VAL A 50 16.10 -6.57 -19.56
C VAL A 50 15.00 -7.44 -20.15
N GLY A 51 14.98 -8.75 -19.88
CA GLY A 51 13.95 -9.65 -20.40
C GLY A 51 12.51 -9.36 -19.92
N ARG A 52 12.32 -8.51 -18.90
CA ARG A 52 11.01 -8.02 -18.45
C ARG A 52 10.55 -6.78 -19.20
N ASP A 53 11.42 -6.06 -19.91
CA ASP A 53 11.04 -4.89 -20.69
C ASP A 53 10.18 -5.35 -21.89
N PRO A 54 8.96 -4.81 -22.06
CA PRO A 54 8.13 -5.11 -23.23
C PRO A 54 8.84 -4.87 -24.57
N LYS A 55 9.76 -3.90 -24.61
CA LYS A 55 10.52 -3.49 -25.81
C LYS A 55 11.75 -4.34 -26.09
N SER A 56 12.13 -5.26 -25.21
CA SER A 56 13.29 -6.12 -25.42
C SER A 56 13.11 -7.10 -26.57
N LEU A 57 14.24 -7.48 -27.16
CA LEU A 57 14.31 -8.48 -28.23
C LEU A 57 13.88 -9.86 -27.70
N ASP A 58 13.40 -10.73 -28.59
CA ASP A 58 12.94 -12.06 -28.19
C ASP A 58 14.07 -12.91 -27.57
N GLU A 59 15.30 -12.76 -28.06
CA GLU A 59 16.49 -13.42 -27.49
C GLU A 59 16.78 -12.96 -26.05
N GLU A 60 16.62 -11.66 -25.77
CA GLU A 60 16.80 -11.11 -24.42
C GLU A 60 15.71 -11.58 -23.45
N LYS A 61 14.47 -11.69 -23.95
CA LYS A 61 13.33 -12.24 -23.20
C LYS A 61 13.51 -13.72 -22.88
N GLU A 62 14.05 -14.50 -23.82
CA GLU A 62 14.39 -15.91 -23.58
C GLU A 62 15.50 -16.02 -22.54
N LEU A 63 16.61 -15.29 -22.72
CA LEU A 63 17.73 -15.28 -21.77
C LEU A 63 17.28 -14.89 -20.36
N GLY A 64 16.45 -13.84 -20.23
CA GLY A 64 15.91 -13.40 -18.95
C GLY A 64 15.04 -14.48 -18.28
N ARG A 65 14.20 -15.19 -19.04
CA ARG A 65 13.40 -16.31 -18.53
C ARG A 65 14.27 -17.47 -18.07
N ASP A 66 15.28 -17.83 -18.84
CA ASP A 66 16.24 -18.90 -18.50
C ASP A 66 17.00 -18.59 -17.21
N ARG A 67 17.52 -17.36 -17.07
CA ARG A 67 18.22 -16.93 -15.86
C ARG A 67 17.31 -16.91 -14.64
N ALA A 68 16.07 -16.44 -14.78
CA ALA A 68 15.07 -16.47 -13.71
C ALA A 68 14.74 -17.91 -13.29
N HIS A 69 14.54 -18.81 -14.25
CA HIS A 69 14.24 -20.22 -13.98
C HIS A 69 15.42 -20.94 -13.32
N TYR A 70 16.64 -20.70 -13.78
CA TYR A 70 17.85 -21.24 -13.17
C TYR A 70 18.01 -20.75 -11.72
N LEU A 71 17.77 -19.46 -11.45
CA LEU A 71 17.81 -18.90 -10.10
C LEU A 71 16.75 -19.52 -9.18
N ALA A 72 15.52 -19.68 -9.68
CA ALA A 72 14.43 -20.32 -8.93
C ALA A 72 14.77 -21.77 -8.57
N ASN A 73 15.32 -22.54 -9.51
CA ASN A 73 15.72 -23.92 -9.28
C ASN A 73 16.87 -24.03 -8.25
N LEU A 74 17.88 -23.16 -8.37
CA LEU A 74 19.00 -23.14 -7.43
C LEU A 74 18.52 -22.85 -5.99
N THR A 75 17.58 -21.92 -5.84
CA THR A 75 17.12 -21.43 -4.54
C THR A 75 15.99 -22.27 -3.95
N SER A 76 15.27 -23.04 -4.76
CA SER A 76 14.20 -23.96 -4.33
C SER A 76 14.65 -24.99 -3.27
N ARG A 77 15.93 -25.33 -3.23
CA ARG A 77 16.50 -26.30 -2.29
C ARG A 77 16.48 -25.84 -0.84
N PHE A 78 16.39 -24.54 -0.60
CA PHE A 78 16.44 -23.95 0.74
C PHE A 78 15.38 -22.86 0.98
N ILE A 79 14.53 -22.56 -0.01
CA ILE A 79 13.38 -21.67 0.13
C ILE A 79 12.11 -22.51 0.20
N LEU A 80 11.41 -22.42 1.32
CA LEU A 80 10.07 -22.99 1.48
C LEU A 80 9.01 -21.94 1.18
N ARG A 81 8.28 -22.10 0.08
CA ARG A 81 7.13 -21.25 -0.28
C ARG A 81 5.86 -22.09 -0.31
N ARG A 82 4.85 -21.69 0.47
CA ARG A 82 3.51 -22.27 0.47
C ARG A 82 2.51 -21.19 0.08
N THR A 83 1.69 -21.48 -0.92
CA THR A 83 0.66 -20.55 -1.40
C THR A 83 -0.65 -20.73 -0.64
N GLN A 84 -1.53 -19.73 -0.73
CA GLN A 84 -2.85 -19.75 -0.08
C GLN A 84 -3.75 -20.90 -0.54
N THR A 85 -3.45 -21.50 -1.70
CA THR A 85 -4.12 -22.70 -2.26
C THR A 85 -4.15 -23.90 -1.33
N ILE A 86 -3.24 -24.00 -0.36
CA ILE A 86 -3.28 -25.06 0.66
C ILE A 86 -4.47 -24.88 1.61
N ASN A 87 -4.79 -23.62 1.93
CA ASN A 87 -5.85 -23.27 2.88
C ASN A 87 -7.24 -23.24 2.23
N GLU A 88 -7.32 -23.07 0.91
CA GLU A 88 -8.59 -23.06 0.15
C GLU A 88 -9.41 -24.33 0.34
N LYS A 89 -8.78 -25.47 0.66
CA LYS A 89 -9.48 -26.74 0.94
C LYS A 89 -10.21 -26.75 2.29
N TYR A 90 -9.86 -25.85 3.19
CA TYR A 90 -10.34 -25.85 4.58
C TYR A 90 -11.05 -24.56 4.98
N LEU A 91 -11.00 -23.53 4.14
CA LEU A 91 -11.62 -22.22 4.39
C LEU A 91 -12.77 -21.98 3.41
N PRO A 92 -13.78 -21.17 3.80
CA PRO A 92 -14.80 -20.70 2.88
C PRO A 92 -14.21 -19.99 1.66
N ALA A 93 -14.95 -20.00 0.55
CA ALA A 93 -14.53 -19.33 -0.68
C ALA A 93 -14.29 -17.82 -0.42
N LYS A 94 -13.10 -17.35 -0.77
CA LYS A 94 -12.74 -15.93 -0.69
C LYS A 94 -13.25 -15.22 -1.93
N VAL A 95 -14.07 -14.19 -1.75
CA VAL A 95 -14.52 -13.31 -2.84
C VAL A 95 -13.72 -12.00 -2.77
N GLU A 96 -13.03 -11.67 -3.87
CA GLU A 96 -12.25 -10.43 -3.99
C GLU A 96 -12.93 -9.49 -4.99
N LEU A 97 -13.23 -8.26 -4.55
CA LEU A 97 -13.88 -7.25 -5.36
C LEU A 97 -13.06 -5.96 -5.37
N THR A 98 -12.71 -5.49 -6.57
CA THR A 98 -12.09 -4.17 -6.75
C THR A 98 -13.17 -3.14 -7.07
N VAL A 99 -13.46 -2.26 -6.10
CA VAL A 99 -14.51 -1.23 -6.25
C VAL A 99 -13.89 0.08 -6.73
N PHE A 100 -14.37 0.59 -7.87
CA PHE A 100 -13.95 1.87 -8.43
C PHE A 100 -14.90 2.99 -7.99
N VAL A 101 -14.44 3.82 -7.04
CA VAL A 101 -15.21 4.96 -6.53
C VAL A 101 -14.81 6.23 -7.28
N ARG A 102 -15.80 6.90 -7.90
CA ARG A 102 -15.58 8.19 -8.58
C ARG A 102 -15.40 9.31 -7.54
N LEU A 103 -14.50 10.24 -7.83
CA LEU A 103 -14.34 11.46 -7.01
C LEU A 103 -15.61 12.31 -7.06
N GLY A 104 -16.02 12.84 -5.90
CA GLY A 104 -17.07 13.85 -5.79
C GLY A 104 -16.65 15.17 -6.46
N ASP A 105 -17.62 16.03 -6.74
CA ASP A 105 -17.40 17.23 -7.56
C ASP A 105 -16.37 18.19 -6.93
N GLU A 106 -16.47 18.44 -5.62
CA GLU A 106 -15.50 19.29 -4.91
C GLU A 106 -14.11 18.64 -4.80
N GLN A 107 -14.04 17.32 -4.61
CA GLN A 107 -12.77 16.59 -4.66
C GLN A 107 -12.12 16.69 -6.04
N ARG A 108 -12.91 16.58 -7.11
CA ARG A 108 -12.43 16.70 -8.49
C ARG A 108 -11.95 18.11 -8.82
N ALA A 109 -12.71 19.12 -8.43
CA ALA A 109 -12.30 20.52 -8.61
C ALA A 109 -11.00 20.82 -7.86
N THR A 110 -10.88 20.34 -6.63
CA THR A 110 -9.65 20.48 -5.82
C THR A 110 -8.48 19.73 -6.44
N TYR A 111 -8.71 18.50 -6.93
CA TYR A 111 -7.71 17.69 -7.64
C TYR A 111 -7.15 18.44 -8.85
N GLN A 112 -8.03 19.02 -9.68
CA GLN A 112 -7.65 19.79 -10.87
C GLN A 112 -6.82 21.03 -10.51
N ARG A 113 -7.18 21.75 -9.43
CA ARG A 113 -6.39 22.89 -8.94
C ARG A 113 -4.98 22.44 -8.52
N ILE A 114 -4.84 21.34 -7.78
CA ILE A 114 -3.52 20.82 -7.39
C ILE A 114 -2.70 20.40 -8.60
N SER A 115 -3.30 19.72 -9.59
CA SER A 115 -2.59 19.35 -10.81
C SER A 115 -2.19 20.56 -11.64
N GLY A 116 -3.00 21.62 -11.67
CA GLY A 116 -2.64 22.88 -12.35
C GLY A 116 -1.44 23.57 -11.72
N VAL A 117 -1.32 23.48 -10.39
CA VAL A 117 -0.18 24.05 -9.62
C VAL A 117 1.11 23.26 -9.85
N SER A 118 1.04 21.96 -10.15
CA SER A 118 2.21 21.11 -10.39
C SER A 118 3.06 21.54 -11.60
N SER A 119 2.46 22.24 -12.57
CA SER A 119 3.14 22.76 -13.75
C SER A 119 4.03 23.98 -13.43
N SER A 120 3.70 24.72 -12.37
CA SER A 120 4.32 26.01 -12.03
C SER A 120 5.25 25.92 -10.82
N PHE A 121 5.10 24.90 -9.98
CA PHE A 121 5.94 24.69 -8.81
C PHE A 121 6.99 23.62 -9.09
N GLN A 122 8.27 23.95 -8.86
CA GLN A 122 9.37 22.99 -8.63
C GLN A 122 9.14 22.15 -7.34
N SER A 123 7.90 22.00 -6.88
CA SER A 123 7.54 21.25 -5.69
C SER A 123 7.90 19.78 -5.89
N ALA A 124 8.55 19.20 -4.89
CA ALA A 124 8.90 17.79 -4.85
C ALA A 124 7.69 16.92 -5.24
N PRO A 125 7.75 16.12 -6.32
CA PRO A 125 6.62 15.31 -6.80
C PRO A 125 5.97 14.43 -5.72
N LEU A 126 6.77 13.98 -4.75
CA LEU A 126 6.32 13.18 -3.60
C LEU A 126 5.31 13.92 -2.71
N VAL A 127 5.47 15.24 -2.58
CA VAL A 127 4.57 16.10 -1.79
C VAL A 127 3.20 16.16 -2.45
N LEU A 128 3.17 16.39 -3.78
CA LEU A 128 1.94 16.41 -4.56
C LEU A 128 1.23 15.06 -4.55
N ILE A 129 1.97 13.96 -4.74
CA ILE A 129 1.41 12.60 -4.65
C ILE A 129 0.79 12.38 -3.27
N THR A 130 1.46 12.81 -2.20
CA THR A 130 0.94 12.67 -0.83
C THR A 130 -0.32 13.49 -0.61
N ALA A 131 -0.35 14.73 -1.10
CA ALA A 131 -1.53 15.60 -1.02
C ALA A 131 -2.72 15.02 -1.79
N LEU A 132 -2.51 14.53 -3.01
CA LEU A 132 -3.55 13.89 -3.83
C LEU A 132 -4.06 12.59 -3.18
N LYS A 133 -3.17 11.76 -2.62
CA LYS A 133 -3.56 10.57 -1.86
C LYS A 133 -4.47 10.91 -0.68
N LYS A 134 -4.13 11.96 0.07
CA LYS A 134 -4.95 12.44 1.20
C LYS A 134 -6.30 12.99 0.73
N LEU A 135 -6.33 13.80 -0.33
CA LEU A 135 -7.56 14.32 -0.94
C LEU A 135 -8.52 13.21 -1.35
N CYS A 136 -8.01 12.15 -1.98
CA CYS A 136 -8.81 11.00 -2.41
C CYS A 136 -9.45 10.24 -1.24
N ASN A 137 -8.85 10.27 -0.06
CA ASN A 137 -9.41 9.67 1.15
C ASN A 137 -10.46 10.59 1.79
N HIS A 138 -10.08 11.83 2.10
CA HIS A 138 -10.99 12.86 2.61
C HIS A 138 -10.36 14.26 2.53
N MET A 139 -11.16 15.30 2.34
CA MET A 139 -10.65 16.67 2.23
C MET A 139 -10.01 17.19 3.52
N ASP A 140 -10.49 16.81 4.71
CA ASP A 140 -9.85 17.19 6.00
C ASP A 140 -8.38 16.79 6.07
N LEU A 141 -8.02 15.64 5.52
CA LEU A 141 -6.64 15.15 5.51
C LEU A 141 -5.72 16.06 4.68
N LEU A 142 -6.26 16.65 3.62
CA LEU A 142 -5.54 17.63 2.81
C LEU A 142 -5.31 18.92 3.61
N VAL A 143 -6.33 19.39 4.35
CA VAL A 143 -6.21 20.58 5.21
C VAL A 143 -5.15 20.36 6.29
N ASP A 144 -5.12 19.18 6.91
CA ASP A 144 -4.09 18.84 7.91
C ASP A 144 -2.69 18.82 7.28
N ALA A 145 -2.55 18.29 6.07
CA ALA A 145 -1.28 18.28 5.34
C ALA A 145 -0.80 19.68 4.94
N MET A 146 -1.71 20.64 4.75
CA MET A 146 -1.39 22.05 4.49
C MET A 146 -1.07 22.82 5.79
N SER A 147 -1.62 22.39 6.92
CA SER A 147 -1.49 23.10 8.21
C SER A 147 -0.28 22.65 9.03
N SER A 148 0.26 21.45 8.77
CA SER A 148 1.47 20.98 9.46
C SER A 148 2.69 21.78 9.00
N GLU A 149 3.18 22.67 9.87
CA GLU A 149 4.34 23.55 9.66
C GLU A 149 5.68 22.83 9.40
N GLY A 150 5.70 21.49 9.43
CA GLY A 150 6.89 20.66 9.16
C GLY A 150 6.88 19.93 7.81
N SER A 151 5.84 20.08 6.99
CA SER A 151 5.77 19.46 5.67
C SER A 151 6.06 20.47 4.56
N HIS A 152 6.95 20.15 3.63
CA HIS A 152 7.27 20.92 2.41
C HIS A 152 6.08 21.12 1.43
N VAL A 153 4.84 21.02 1.92
CA VAL A 153 3.59 21.17 1.17
C VAL A 153 3.21 22.66 1.13
N THR A 154 3.89 23.44 0.31
CA THR A 154 3.53 24.86 0.06
C THR A 154 2.36 24.95 -0.92
N LEU A 155 1.23 24.29 -0.62
CA LEU A 155 0.03 24.41 -1.44
C LEU A 155 -0.71 25.70 -1.07
N PRO A 156 -1.09 26.53 -2.04
CA PRO A 156 -1.83 27.76 -1.76
C PRO A 156 -3.23 27.42 -1.23
N LYS A 157 -3.71 28.19 -0.26
CA LYS A 157 -5.06 28.05 0.33
C LYS A 157 -6.19 28.16 -0.70
N THR A 158 -5.90 28.69 -1.89
CA THR A 158 -6.81 28.78 -3.05
C THR A 158 -7.23 27.42 -3.61
N VAL A 159 -6.51 26.35 -3.26
CA VAL A 159 -6.84 24.98 -3.65
C VAL A 159 -8.15 24.51 -2.97
N LEU A 160 -8.38 24.93 -1.72
CA LEU A 160 -9.54 24.51 -0.95
C LEU A 160 -10.82 25.24 -1.42
N PRO A 161 -11.99 24.58 -1.38
CA PRO A 161 -13.25 25.23 -1.68
C PRO A 161 -13.55 26.37 -0.69
N LYS A 162 -14.15 27.44 -1.20
CA LYS A 162 -14.51 28.62 -0.41
C LYS A 162 -15.52 28.21 0.67
N GLY A 163 -15.19 28.43 1.95
CA GLY A 163 -16.08 28.14 3.08
C GLY A 163 -16.01 26.71 3.61
N TYR A 164 -15.01 25.90 3.21
CA TYR A 164 -14.80 24.57 3.78
C TYR A 164 -14.59 24.62 5.30
N LYS A 165 -15.41 23.85 6.04
CA LYS A 165 -15.28 23.66 7.49
C LYS A 165 -14.86 22.23 7.78
N ARG A 166 -13.92 22.07 8.72
CA ARG A 166 -13.44 20.77 9.19
C ARG A 166 -14.56 19.97 9.85
N GLY A 167 -14.46 18.64 9.79
CA GLY A 167 -15.43 17.73 10.41
C GLY A 167 -16.68 17.50 9.57
N ASN A 168 -16.68 17.94 8.31
CA ASN A 168 -17.78 17.63 7.41
C ASN A 168 -17.62 16.20 6.89
N LEU A 169 -18.40 15.27 7.46
CA LEU A 169 -18.48 13.87 7.02
C LEU A 169 -19.36 13.68 5.77
N GLY A 170 -19.79 14.77 5.14
CA GLY A 170 -20.68 14.75 3.99
C GLY A 170 -20.03 14.17 2.74
N PHE A 171 -20.88 13.57 1.90
CA PHE A 171 -20.52 12.94 0.63
C PHE A 171 -19.60 13.79 -0.26
N THR A 172 -19.84 15.10 -0.28
CA THR A 172 -19.18 16.06 -1.16
C THR A 172 -17.65 16.08 -1.00
N TYR A 173 -17.14 15.78 0.19
CA TYR A 173 -15.74 15.96 0.57
C TYR A 173 -14.95 14.64 0.72
N GLY A 174 -15.63 13.49 0.57
CA GLY A 174 -15.01 12.17 0.70
C GLY A 174 -15.82 11.05 0.05
N ALA A 175 -15.65 10.83 -1.26
CA ALA A 175 -16.38 9.79 -1.97
C ALA A 175 -16.11 8.37 -1.44
N LYS A 176 -14.85 8.06 -1.07
CA LYS A 176 -14.50 6.77 -0.46
C LYS A 176 -15.08 6.63 0.95
N LEU A 177 -15.08 7.70 1.73
CA LEU A 177 -15.70 7.72 3.06
C LEU A 177 -17.21 7.47 2.95
N ASN A 178 -17.87 8.03 1.93
CA ASN A 178 -19.27 7.75 1.66
C ASN A 178 -19.53 6.29 1.27
N PHE A 179 -18.66 5.69 0.46
CA PHE A 179 -18.76 4.26 0.18
C PHE A 179 -18.67 3.42 1.47
N VAL A 180 -17.74 3.76 2.36
CA VAL A 180 -17.65 3.13 3.68
C VAL A 180 -18.91 3.38 4.52
N SER A 181 -19.47 4.60 4.47
CA SER A 181 -20.72 4.95 5.14
C SER A 181 -21.89 4.05 4.70
N LEU A 182 -22.02 3.78 3.39
CA LEU A 182 -23.04 2.89 2.85
C LEU A 182 -22.81 1.43 3.25
N MET A 183 -21.55 0.98 3.26
CA MET A 183 -21.17 -0.34 3.76
C MET A 183 -21.52 -0.52 5.24
N LEU A 184 -21.35 0.53 6.05
CA LEU A 184 -21.73 0.52 7.47
C LEU A 184 -23.25 0.49 7.65
N ASP A 185 -24.01 1.22 6.83
CA ASP A 185 -25.48 1.19 6.88
C ASP A 185 -26.02 -0.21 6.55
N GLU A 186 -25.45 -0.85 5.53
CA GLU A 186 -25.80 -2.22 5.16
C GLU A 186 -25.43 -3.22 6.27
N LEU A 187 -24.30 -3.02 6.94
CA LEU A 187 -23.91 -3.85 8.09
C LEU A 187 -24.89 -3.72 9.25
N VAL A 188 -25.32 -2.49 9.59
CA VAL A 188 -26.31 -2.25 10.64
C VAL A 188 -27.66 -2.87 10.27
N SER A 189 -28.07 -2.79 9.00
CA SER A 189 -29.30 -3.42 8.49
C SER A 189 -29.27 -4.95 8.60
N ASN A 190 -28.10 -5.56 8.37
CA ASN A 190 -27.89 -7.01 8.44
C ASN A 190 -27.69 -7.54 9.87
N GLY A 191 -27.54 -6.65 10.86
CA GLY A 191 -27.36 -6.98 12.28
C GLY A 191 -26.01 -7.65 12.57
N ASP A 192 -25.97 -8.50 13.60
CA ASP A 192 -24.72 -9.10 14.13
C ASP A 192 -24.15 -10.26 13.29
N LYS A 193 -24.64 -10.48 12.07
CA LYS A 193 -24.21 -11.62 11.25
C LYS A 193 -22.82 -11.42 10.65
N ASP A 194 -22.52 -10.19 10.25
CA ASP A 194 -21.28 -9.85 9.56
C ASP A 194 -20.46 -8.83 10.36
N LYS A 195 -19.13 -8.98 10.30
CA LYS A 195 -18.19 -8.03 10.91
C LYS A 195 -17.32 -7.41 9.82
N LEU A 196 -17.10 -6.10 9.91
CA LEU A 196 -16.29 -5.36 8.95
C LEU A 196 -14.91 -5.03 9.54
N VAL A 197 -13.86 -5.38 8.78
CA VAL A 197 -12.48 -4.98 9.08
C VAL A 197 -12.05 -3.96 8.03
N ILE A 198 -11.76 -2.74 8.48
CA ILE A 198 -11.27 -1.67 7.60
C ILE A 198 -9.77 -1.46 7.84
N VAL A 199 -9.00 -1.45 6.76
CA VAL A 199 -7.55 -1.23 6.80
C VAL A 199 -7.22 0.04 6.04
N SER A 200 -6.41 0.91 6.66
CA SER A 200 -5.88 2.11 6.02
C SER A 200 -4.41 2.30 6.41
N ASN A 201 -3.61 2.76 5.44
CA ASN A 201 -2.21 3.11 5.67
C ASN A 201 -2.03 4.46 6.38
N TYR A 202 -3.11 5.23 6.55
CA TYR A 202 -3.08 6.54 7.20
C TYR A 202 -3.92 6.51 8.48
N THR A 203 -3.27 6.71 9.64
CA THR A 203 -3.94 6.79 10.95
C THR A 203 -4.98 7.90 10.99
N GLN A 204 -4.68 9.05 10.38
CA GLN A 204 -5.63 10.16 10.25
C GLN A 204 -6.93 9.75 9.53
N THR A 205 -6.84 8.85 8.54
CA THR A 205 -8.05 8.32 7.86
C THR A 205 -8.87 7.43 8.80
N LEU A 206 -8.20 6.64 9.66
CA LEU A 206 -8.90 5.84 10.67
C LEU A 206 -9.65 6.73 11.67
N SER A 207 -9.06 7.86 12.09
CA SER A 207 -9.74 8.82 12.97
C SER A 207 -11.01 9.41 12.35
N ILE A 208 -11.01 9.66 11.03
CA ILE A 208 -12.22 10.13 10.32
C ILE A 208 -13.28 9.02 10.25
N ILE A 209 -12.87 7.78 10.00
CA ILE A 209 -13.78 6.63 9.99
C ILE A 209 -14.34 6.37 11.40
N ALA A 210 -13.54 6.54 12.45
CA ALA A 210 -13.98 6.45 13.84
C ALA A 210 -15.08 7.49 14.15
N ALA A 211 -14.86 8.75 13.76
CA ALA A 211 -15.89 9.79 13.88
C ALA A 211 -17.17 9.48 13.09
N LEU A 212 -17.04 8.83 11.92
CA LEU A 212 -18.19 8.34 11.16
C LEU A 212 -18.94 7.23 11.91
N CYS A 213 -18.23 6.26 12.49
CA CYS A 213 -18.83 5.20 13.31
C CYS A 213 -19.56 5.79 14.53
N GLU A 214 -18.97 6.78 15.20
CA GLU A 214 -19.60 7.51 16.32
C GLU A 214 -20.88 8.22 15.87
N SER A 215 -20.86 8.91 14.72
CA SER A 215 -22.05 9.58 14.19
C SER A 215 -23.20 8.62 13.86
N LYS A 216 -22.88 7.36 13.54
CA LYS A 216 -23.83 6.30 13.20
C LYS A 216 -24.15 5.37 14.37
N ASN A 217 -23.62 5.63 15.57
CA ASN A 217 -23.73 4.77 16.75
C ASN A 217 -23.29 3.32 16.50
N VAL A 218 -22.27 3.11 15.66
CA VAL A 218 -21.69 1.80 15.39
C VAL A 218 -20.53 1.56 16.35
N TRP A 219 -20.55 0.41 17.03
CA TRP A 219 -19.45 0.02 17.90
C TRP A 219 -18.22 -0.41 17.09
N TYR A 220 -17.04 0.05 17.48
CA TYR A 220 -15.81 -0.20 16.75
C TYR A 220 -14.62 -0.39 17.68
N PHE A 221 -13.60 -1.07 17.17
CA PHE A 221 -12.27 -1.11 17.74
C PHE A 221 -11.26 -0.53 16.76
N GLN A 222 -10.35 0.29 17.26
CA GLN A 222 -9.23 0.82 16.49
C GLN A 222 -7.93 0.24 17.01
N LEU A 223 -7.17 -0.38 16.11
CA LEU A 223 -5.82 -0.87 16.39
C LEU A 223 -4.81 -0.03 15.59
N ASP A 224 -3.89 0.61 16.31
CA ASP A 224 -2.83 1.41 15.72
C ASP A 224 -1.46 1.14 16.36
N GLY A 225 -0.42 1.76 15.80
CA GLY A 225 0.97 1.62 16.27
C GLY A 225 1.19 2.10 17.70
N SER A 226 0.35 3.01 18.20
CA SER A 226 0.38 3.52 19.59
C SER A 226 -0.33 2.62 20.59
N THR A 227 -1.16 1.67 20.15
CA THR A 227 -1.90 0.77 21.04
C THR A 227 -0.93 -0.14 21.81
N PRO A 228 -0.93 -0.18 23.15
CA PRO A 228 -0.04 -1.04 23.94
C PRO A 228 -0.25 -2.53 23.68
N ILE A 229 0.81 -3.35 23.82
CA ILE A 229 0.77 -4.80 23.53
C ILE A 229 -0.34 -5.52 24.29
N LYS A 230 -0.53 -5.23 25.59
CA LYS A 230 -1.57 -5.86 26.42
C LYS A 230 -2.97 -5.62 25.83
N LYS A 231 -3.27 -4.37 25.49
CA LYS A 231 -4.55 -3.97 24.87
C LYS A 231 -4.74 -4.51 23.44
N ARG A 232 -3.68 -4.92 22.75
CA ARG A 232 -3.78 -5.57 21.41
C ARG A 232 -4.19 -7.03 21.49
N GLN A 233 -3.96 -7.69 22.63
CA GLN A 233 -4.25 -9.12 22.83
C GLN A 233 -5.59 -9.36 23.53
N GLU A 234 -6.09 -8.36 24.26
CA GLU A 234 -7.46 -8.29 24.78
C GLU A 234 -8.48 -8.14 23.64
#